data_AF-W7Y6L1-F1
#
_entry.id   AF-W7Y6L1-F1
#
_cell.length_a   1.000
_cell.length_b   1.000
_cell.length_c   1.000
_cell.angle_alpha   90.00
_cell.angle_beta   90.00
_cell.angle_gamma   90.00
#
_symmetry.space_group_name_H-M   'P 1'
#
loop_
_entity.id
_entity.type
_entity.pdbx_description
1 polymer ?
#
loop_
_entity_poly.entity_id
_entity_poly.type
_entity_poly.pdbx_seq_one_letter_code
_entity_poly.pdbx_strand_id
1 'polypeptide(L)' 'MQNKKRIVILSTDKGDLEISTTLAAGYTEGDEVFLDGVRAPDGKYITGWPSWISYIKIKDGKIFKL' A
#
# COMPACT_ATOMS: atom_id res chain seq x y z
N MET A 1 -1.54 -16.31 19.23
CA MET A 1 -2.48 -16.14 18.11
C MET A 1 -1.66 -15.81 16.88
N GLN A 2 -1.69 -16.62 15.82
CA GLN A 2 -0.99 -16.28 14.57
C GLN A 2 -1.76 -15.13 13.92
N ASN A 3 -1.19 -13.92 13.87
CA ASN A 3 -1.74 -12.83 13.09
C ASN A 3 -1.60 -13.21 11.61
N LYS A 4 -2.68 -13.71 11.01
CA LYS A 4 -2.71 -14.08 9.60
C LYS A 4 -2.57 -12.80 8.78
N LYS A 5 -1.50 -12.68 7.99
CA LYS A 5 -1.34 -11.59 7.03
C LYS A 5 -2.51 -11.61 6.04
N ARG A 6 -3.05 -10.44 5.72
CA ARG A 6 -4.08 -10.24 4.69
C ARG A 6 -3.56 -9.27 3.62
N ILE A 7 -4.16 -9.33 2.44
CA ILE A 7 -3.87 -8.43 1.34
C ILE A 7 -4.97 -7.38 1.24
N VAL A 8 -4.59 -6.10 1.21
CA VAL A 8 -5.48 -4.98 0.92
C VAL A 8 -5.14 -4.45 -0.47
N ILE A 9 -6.16 -4.25 -1.30
CA ILE A 9 -6.00 -3.67 -2.63
C ILE A 9 -6.29 -2.16 -2.55
N LEU A 10 -5.34 -1.35 -3.02
CA LEU A 10 -5.45 0.10 -3.04
C LEU A 10 -5.19 0.62 -4.45
N SER A 11 -6.22 1.15 -5.10
CA SER A 11 -6.09 1.75 -6.43
C SER A 11 -5.38 3.09 -6.39
N THR A 12 -4.41 3.25 -7.29
CA THR A 12 -3.57 4.44 -7.39
C THR A 12 -3.43 4.93 -8.83
N ASP A 13 -2.81 6.10 -9.01
CA ASP A 13 -2.40 6.63 -10.32
C ASP A 13 -1.44 5.72 -11.11
N LYS A 14 -0.81 4.75 -10.44
CA LYS A 14 0.18 3.82 -11.02
C LYS A 14 -0.32 2.38 -11.10
N GLY A 15 -1.60 2.14 -10.79
CA GLY A 15 -2.18 0.79 -10.73
C GLY A 15 -2.61 0.40 -9.32
N ASP A 16 -3.05 -0.84 -9.17
CA ASP A 16 -3.53 -1.40 -7.91
C ASP A 16 -2.36 -1.92 -7.08
N LEU A 17 -2.19 -1.36 -5.88
CA LEU A 17 -1.20 -1.83 -4.92
C LEU A 17 -1.79 -2.95 -4.06
N GLU A 18 -1.01 -4.02 -3.91
CA GLU A 18 -1.29 -5.14 -3.03
C GLU A 18 -0.51 -4.95 -1.72
N ILE A 19 -1.19 -4.57 -0.66
CA ILE A 19 -0.58 -4.28 0.64
C ILE A 19 -0.76 -5.47 1.59
N SER A 20 0.34 -6.10 1.97
CA SER A 20 0.39 -7.21 2.92
C SER A 20 0.53 -6.69 4.34
N THR A 21 -0.56 -6.82 5.11
CA THR A 21 -0.69 -6.24 6.45
C THR A 21 -1.12 -7.28 7.49
N THR A 22 -0.74 -7.05 8.75
CA THR A 22 -1.25 -7.82 9.90
C THR A 22 -2.43 -7.14 10.59
N LEU A 23 -2.82 -5.94 10.16
CA LEU A 23 -3.95 -5.23 10.75
C LEU A 23 -5.28 -5.89 10.38
N ALA A 24 -6.22 -5.89 11.32
CA ALA A 24 -7.58 -6.39 11.09
C ALA A 24 -8.34 -5.53 10.05
N ALA A 25 -8.04 -4.23 9.99
CA ALA A 25 -8.60 -3.28 9.04
C ALA A 25 -7.55 -2.21 8.67
N GLY A 26 -7.62 -1.70 7.43
CA GLY A 26 -6.64 -0.75 6.90
C GLY A 26 -5.28 -1.37 6.59
N TYR A 27 -4.26 -0.52 6.60
CA TYR A 27 -2.84 -0.80 6.41
C TYR A 27 -2.03 0.28 7.16
N THR A 28 -0.75 0.02 7.41
CA THR A 28 0.13 0.92 8.19
C THR A 28 1.54 0.98 7.62
N GLU A 29 2.33 1.94 8.11
CA GLU A 29 3.76 2.02 7.82
C GLU A 29 4.48 0.71 8.17
N GLY A 30 5.40 0.30 7.29
CA GLY A 30 6.15 -0.95 7.40
C GLY A 30 5.52 -2.15 6.69
N ASP A 31 4.23 -2.06 6.30
CA ASP A 31 3.56 -3.11 5.52
C ASP A 31 4.22 -3.28 4.15
N GLU A 32 4.31 -4.53 3.68
CA GLU A 32 4.92 -4.88 2.39
C GLU A 32 3.96 -4.56 1.26
N VAL A 33 4.45 -3.97 0.19
CA VAL A 33 3.63 -3.53 -0.93
C VAL A 33 4.15 -4.13 -2.23
N PHE A 34 3.21 -4.64 -3.03
CA PHE A 34 3.44 -5.18 -4.35
C PHE A 34 2.63 -4.42 -5.39
N LEU A 35 3.14 -4.35 -6.60
CA LEU A 35 2.47 -3.82 -7.79
C LEU A 35 2.63 -4.89 -8.87
N ASP A 36 1.52 -5.40 -9.40
CA ASP A 36 1.51 -6.50 -10.39
C ASP A 36 2.29 -7.75 -9.91
N GLY A 37 2.14 -8.13 -8.63
CA GLY A 37 2.81 -9.28 -8.04
C GLY A 37 4.32 -9.13 -7.79
N VAL A 38 4.94 -8.01 -8.14
CA VAL A 38 6.35 -7.70 -7.82
C VAL A 38 6.44 -6.64 -6.73
N ARG A 39 7.57 -6.58 -6.02
CA ARG A 39 7.78 -5.59 -4.96
C ARG A 39 7.62 -4.18 -5.54
N ALA A 40 6.76 -3.37 -4.91
CA ALA A 40 6.41 -2.06 -5.44
C ALA A 40 7.65 -1.13 -5.47
N PRO A 41 7.90 -0.43 -6.59
CA PRO A 41 8.99 0.53 -6.70
C PRO A 41 8.86 1.69 -5.70
N ASP A 42 10.00 2.26 -5.32
CA ASP A 42 10.05 3.46 -4.51
C ASP A 42 9.32 4.63 -5.18
N GLY A 43 8.59 5.39 -4.39
CA GLY A 43 7.96 6.61 -4.87
C GLY A 43 6.65 6.95 -4.20
N LYS A 44 6.05 8.03 -4.69
CA LYS A 44 4.72 8.49 -4.29
C LYS A 44 3.66 7.82 -5.18
N TYR A 45 2.59 7.34 -4.57
CA TYR A 45 1.42 6.76 -5.23
C TYR A 45 0.20 7.56 -4.79
N ILE A 46 -0.48 8.17 -5.75
CA ILE A 46 -1.62 9.04 -5.50
C ILE A 46 -2.86 8.16 -5.36
N THR A 47 -3.62 8.40 -4.31
CA THR A 47 -4.84 7.66 -3.99
C THR A 47 -6.03 8.63 -3.96
N GLY A 48 -7.20 8.16 -4.38
CA GLY A 48 -8.44 8.94 -4.34
C GLY A 48 -8.81 9.67 -5.63
N TRP A 49 -9.94 10.38 -5.59
CA TRP A 49 -10.55 11.17 -6.67
C TRP A 49 -10.40 12.68 -6.36
N PRO A 50 -10.59 13.60 -7.33
CA PRO A 50 -10.07 14.98 -7.32
C PRO A 50 -10.40 15.82 -6.07
N SER A 51 -11.46 15.50 -5.34
CA SER A 51 -11.89 16.22 -4.13
C SER A 51 -11.16 15.79 -2.84
N TRP A 52 -10.38 14.70 -2.87
CA TRP A 52 -9.69 14.13 -1.72
C TRP A 52 -8.36 13.43 -2.10
N ILE A 53 -7.55 14.10 -2.92
CA ILE A 53 -6.22 13.57 -3.31
C ILE A 53 -5.42 13.26 -2.05
N SER A 54 -5.20 11.98 -1.80
CA SER A 54 -4.28 11.48 -0.79
C SER A 54 -3.11 10.78 -1.50
N TYR A 55 -2.11 10.36 -0.76
CA TYR A 55 -1.01 9.61 -1.33
C TYR A 55 -0.35 8.74 -0.27
N ILE A 56 0.30 7.68 -0.74
CA ILE A 56 1.23 6.93 0.08
C ILE A 56 2.62 6.99 -0.54
N LYS A 57 3.66 6.91 0.29
CA LYS A 57 5.04 6.76 -0.17
C LYS A 57 5.53 5.36 0.13
N ILE A 58 6.12 4.75 -0.88
CA ILE A 58 6.76 3.44 -0.78
C ILE A 58 8.27 3.65 -0.78
N LYS A 59 8.96 2.91 0.09
CA LYS A 59 10.41 2.80 0.13
C LYS A 59 10.82 1.36 0.41
N ASP A 60 11.72 0.81 -0.40
CA ASP A 60 12.18 -0.57 -0.36
C ASP A 60 11.01 -1.58 -0.36
N GLY A 61 9.94 -1.28 -1.10
CA GLY A 61 8.73 -2.11 -1.16
C GLY A 61 7.87 -2.11 0.10
N LYS A 62 7.98 -1.08 0.94
CA LYS A 62 7.17 -0.92 2.15
C LYS A 62 6.53 0.45 2.23
N ILE A 63 5.40 0.55 2.92
CA ILE A 63 4.81 1.85 3.25
C ILE A 63 5.76 2.62 4.18
N PHE A 64 6.22 3.77 3.71
CA PHE A 64 7.09 4.67 4.45
C PHE A 64 6.34 5.88 5.00
N LYS A 65 5.27 6.31 4.32
CA LYS A 65 4.45 7.44 4.76
C LYS A 65 3.04 7.34 4.18
N LEU A 66 2.06 7.65 5.02
CA LEU A 66 0.64 7.80 4.66
C LEU A 66 0.23 9.27 4.45
#